data_AF-A0A0T6B5I7-F1
#
_entry.id   AF-A0A0T6B5I7-F1
#
_cell.length_a   1.000
_cell.length_b   1.000
_cell.length_c   1.000
_cell.angle_alpha   90.00
_cell.angle_beta   90.00
_cell.angle_gamma   90.00
#
_symmetry.space_group_name_H-M   'P 1'
#
loop_
_entity.id
_entity.type
_entity.pdbx_description
1 polymer ?
#
loop_
_entity_poly.entity_id
_entity_poly.type
_entity_poly.pdbx_seq_one_letter_code
_entity_poly.pdbx_strand_id
1 'polypeptide(L)'
;MFKRHLIFVVSVLIVLCFHTVQCTHLKGTFRSRDFFKFLVKFGFQKTDRHQKEATHGYIFGNITSRHGFQQPITFAVLDRALFLDYYQNRRIYNKKDACKHMFTRINASAFDPVCNPHGNDYLRRIPCPKNELCKDEDNPNNVVKGHQFTYVIQDLQQPSFWYLSMVACYYNQTSCEWHHYEPRTGYYDIDYDIWLVNGSPNISTFSSLTYQFSFDRQNTLEMYLLFWLCYMILVPLQLHAVRIQKHPVTRLFTASLLLDFIALFFILIHTLKFSLDGIGYPNLAMAGDIFDILSRTSFMLLLLLLAKGWAVTRLELTWKPLVFAIWLCYGIVHVLLYVWNLTEVDIIEDIDEYQTWPGWLIIVFRSLIMVWFL
;
A
#
# COMPACT_ATOMS: atom_id res chain seq x y z
N MET A 1 17.87 27.55 21.93
CA MET A 1 16.41 27.58 21.70
C MET A 1 16.00 26.91 20.39
N PHE A 2 16.66 27.21 19.26
CA PHE A 2 16.37 26.64 17.93
C PHE A 2 16.47 25.10 17.85
N LYS A 3 17.49 24.49 18.48
CA LYS A 3 17.67 23.02 18.54
C LYS A 3 16.47 22.29 19.17
N ARG A 4 15.84 22.89 20.18
CA ARG A 4 14.74 22.28 20.94
C ARG A 4 13.41 22.38 20.19
N HIS A 5 13.21 23.47 19.42
CA HIS A 5 12.08 23.60 18.50
C HIS A 5 12.20 22.70 17.28
N LEU A 6 13.39 22.54 16.71
CA LEU A 6 13.61 21.62 15.58
C LEU A 6 13.33 20.16 15.98
N ILE A 7 13.85 19.73 17.14
CA ILE A 7 13.57 18.40 17.68
C ILE A 7 12.08 18.24 17.96
N PHE A 8 11.43 19.24 18.55
CA PHE A 8 9.99 19.19 18.84
C PHE A 8 9.13 19.11 17.56
N VAL A 9 9.45 19.89 16.52
CA VAL A 9 8.73 19.87 15.24
C VAL A 9 8.92 18.54 14.52
N VAL A 10 10.15 18.00 14.51
CA VAL A 10 10.44 16.66 13.96
C VAL A 10 9.71 15.57 14.76
N SER A 11 9.67 15.68 16.09
CA SER A 11 8.95 14.73 16.96
C SER A 11 7.43 14.78 16.73
N VAL A 12 6.85 15.97 16.54
CA VAL A 12 5.43 16.16 16.25
C VAL A 12 5.07 15.64 14.86
N LEU A 13 5.94 15.85 13.86
CA LEU A 13 5.79 15.27 12.52
C LEU A 13 5.87 13.74 12.55
N ILE A 14 6.78 13.15 13.33
CA ILE A 14 6.89 11.69 13.50
C ILE A 14 5.64 11.10 14.16
N VAL A 15 5.04 11.80 15.14
CA VAL A 15 3.82 11.35 15.83
C VAL A 15 2.56 11.48 14.94
N LEU A 16 2.57 12.34 13.93
CA LEU A 16 1.45 12.47 12.99
C LEU A 16 1.46 11.38 11.88
N CYS A 17 2.54 10.61 11.73
CA CYS A 17 2.67 9.59 10.68
C CYS A 17 2.01 8.24 11.00
N PHE A 18 1.39 8.05 12.18
CA PHE A 18 0.79 6.78 12.58
C PHE A 18 -0.51 6.43 11.85
N HIS A 19 -0.56 6.34 10.51
CA HIS A 19 -1.73 5.76 9.84
C HIS A 19 -1.44 5.01 8.52
N THR A 20 -2.26 3.95 8.36
CA THR A 20 -2.53 3.07 7.22
C THR A 20 -1.32 2.51 6.46
N VAL A 21 -0.85 1.36 6.93
CA VAL A 21 0.00 0.47 6.13
C VAL A 21 -0.89 -0.47 5.32
N GLN A 22 -0.57 -0.64 4.03
CA GLN A 22 -1.26 -1.63 3.21
C GLN A 22 -0.88 -3.03 3.65
N CYS A 23 -1.89 -3.77 4.11
CA CYS A 23 -1.82 -5.19 4.38
C CYS A 23 -2.62 -5.95 3.30
N THR A 24 -2.13 -7.12 2.91
CA THR A 24 -2.80 -8.02 1.96
C THR A 24 -3.67 -9.02 2.70
N HIS A 25 -3.39 -9.24 3.99
CA HIS A 25 -4.34 -9.80 4.93
C HIS A 25 -5.16 -8.69 5.58
N LEU A 26 -6.41 -8.54 5.15
CA LEU A 26 -7.32 -7.49 5.59
C LEU A 26 -8.13 -7.96 6.80
N LYS A 27 -7.99 -7.26 7.92
CA LYS A 27 -8.88 -7.40 9.08
C LYS A 27 -9.49 -6.08 9.46
N GLY A 28 -10.78 -6.09 9.75
CA GLY A 28 -11.45 -4.90 10.25
C GLY A 28 -12.96 -5.03 10.33
N THR A 29 -13.61 -3.91 10.54
CA THR A 29 -15.07 -3.82 10.64
C THR A 29 -15.63 -2.81 9.66
N PHE A 30 -16.75 -3.13 9.02
CA PHE A 30 -17.54 -2.21 8.21
C PHE A 30 -18.83 -1.90 8.95
N ARG A 31 -19.10 -0.61 9.15
CA ARG A 31 -20.31 -0.15 9.84
C ARG A 31 -21.37 0.17 8.81
N SER A 32 -22.58 -0.34 8.99
CA SER A 32 -23.70 -0.08 8.06
C SER A 32 -24.12 1.39 7.95
N ARG A 33 -23.62 2.26 8.84
CA ARG A 33 -23.78 3.72 8.73
C ARG A 33 -22.93 4.30 7.60
N ASP A 34 -21.79 3.68 7.30
CA ASP A 34 -20.89 4.14 6.25
C ASP A 34 -21.45 3.68 4.91
N PHE A 35 -21.59 4.61 3.97
CA PHE A 35 -22.15 4.28 2.65
C PHE A 35 -21.20 3.40 1.84
N PHE A 36 -19.89 3.68 1.91
CA PHE A 36 -18.88 3.06 1.07
C PHE A 36 -17.57 2.93 1.85
N LYS A 37 -16.92 1.78 1.76
CA LYS A 37 -15.58 1.54 2.30
C LYS A 37 -14.70 0.89 1.24
N PHE A 38 -13.64 1.58 0.88
CA PHE A 38 -12.55 1.00 0.11
C PHE A 38 -11.70 0.12 1.04
N LEU A 39 -11.32 -1.07 0.55
CA LEU A 39 -10.54 -2.02 1.34
C LEU A 39 -9.09 -2.06 0.87
N VAL A 40 -8.86 -2.43 -0.39
CA VAL A 40 -7.51 -2.59 -0.94
C VAL A 40 -7.53 -2.56 -2.47
N LYS A 41 -6.39 -2.16 -3.04
CA LYS A 41 -6.00 -2.40 -4.44
C LYS A 41 -4.94 -3.48 -4.44
N PHE A 42 -5.10 -4.51 -5.26
CA PHE A 42 -4.16 -5.60 -5.35
C PHE A 42 -3.95 -6.00 -6.81
N GLY A 43 -2.69 -6.16 -7.19
CA GLY A 43 -2.26 -6.62 -8.50
C GLY A 43 -2.14 -8.14 -8.52
N PHE A 44 -2.95 -8.78 -9.35
CA PHE A 44 -2.83 -10.21 -9.61
C PHE A 44 -1.86 -10.45 -10.77
N GLN A 45 -0.98 -11.43 -10.59
CA GLN A 45 -0.03 -11.82 -11.62
C GLN A 45 -0.75 -12.49 -12.79
N LYS A 46 -0.10 -12.46 -13.95
CA LYS A 46 -0.55 -13.18 -15.13
C LYS A 46 -0.62 -14.69 -14.83
N THR A 47 -1.74 -15.31 -15.19
CA THR A 47 -1.92 -16.76 -15.09
C THR A 47 -1.13 -17.47 -16.20
N ASP A 48 -0.34 -18.47 -15.82
CA ASP A 48 0.36 -19.34 -16.77
C ASP A 48 -0.63 -20.30 -17.42
N ARG A 49 -0.57 -20.42 -18.75
CA ARG A 49 -1.40 -21.35 -19.53
C ARG A 49 -1.12 -22.82 -19.17
N HIS A 50 0.11 -23.16 -18.82
CA HIS A 50 0.52 -24.53 -18.51
C HIS A 50 0.26 -24.91 -17.05
N GLN A 51 0.21 -23.92 -16.15
CA GLN A 51 0.06 -24.12 -14.71
C GLN A 51 -1.06 -23.23 -14.15
N LYS A 52 -2.23 -23.26 -14.78
CA LYS A 52 -3.35 -22.38 -14.44
C LYS A 52 -3.72 -22.46 -12.96
N GLU A 53 -3.98 -23.67 -12.47
CA GLU A 53 -4.41 -23.91 -11.09
C GLU A 53 -3.41 -23.42 -10.04
N ALA A 54 -2.11 -23.46 -10.34
CA ALA A 54 -1.07 -23.01 -9.43
C ALA A 54 -0.86 -21.49 -9.45
N THR A 55 -1.14 -20.83 -10.58
CA THR A 55 -0.76 -19.43 -10.84
C THR A 55 -1.93 -18.44 -10.78
N HIS A 56 -3.17 -18.90 -10.57
CA HIS A 56 -4.32 -18.03 -10.36
C HIS A 56 -4.11 -17.09 -9.16
N GLY A 57 -4.74 -15.92 -9.24
CA GLY A 57 -4.95 -15.04 -8.11
C GLY A 57 -6.14 -15.52 -7.28
N TYR A 58 -6.05 -15.42 -5.95
CA TYR A 58 -7.15 -15.79 -5.07
C TYR A 58 -7.51 -14.66 -4.12
N ILE A 59 -8.80 -14.46 -3.91
CA ILE A 59 -9.36 -13.62 -2.85
C ILE A 59 -10.31 -14.51 -2.06
N PHE A 60 -10.05 -14.73 -0.78
CA PHE A 60 -10.89 -15.59 0.04
C PHE A 60 -10.92 -15.11 1.47
N GLY A 61 -11.93 -15.49 2.22
CA GLY A 61 -12.04 -15.03 3.59
C GLY A 61 -13.40 -15.25 4.22
N ASN A 62 -13.58 -14.57 5.34
CA ASN A 62 -14.78 -14.60 6.14
C ASN A 62 -15.33 -13.18 6.26
N ILE A 63 -16.62 -13.00 5.99
CA ILE A 63 -17.33 -11.74 6.15
C ILE A 63 -18.61 -12.06 6.90
N THR A 64 -18.62 -11.82 8.20
CA THR A 64 -19.75 -12.20 9.07
C THR A 64 -20.25 -10.99 9.85
N SER A 65 -21.48 -11.09 10.35
CA SER A 65 -21.98 -10.15 11.33
C SER A 65 -22.51 -10.87 12.56
N ARG A 66 -22.52 -10.15 13.68
CA ARG A 66 -23.21 -10.57 14.91
C ARG A 66 -24.72 -10.32 14.83
N HIS A 67 -25.16 -9.45 13.93
CA HIS A 67 -26.55 -9.03 13.79
C HIS A 67 -27.18 -9.64 12.53
N GLY A 68 -28.50 -9.87 12.58
CA GLY A 68 -29.28 -10.28 11.42
C GLY A 68 -29.61 -9.08 10.53
N PHE A 69 -29.17 -9.12 9.28
CA PHE A 69 -29.49 -8.12 8.28
C PHE A 69 -30.79 -8.48 7.57
N GLN A 70 -31.70 -7.50 7.40
CA GLN A 70 -32.94 -7.69 6.64
C GLN A 70 -32.69 -7.90 5.15
N GLN A 71 -31.75 -7.13 4.60
CA GLN A 71 -31.25 -7.26 3.24
C GLN A 71 -29.72 -7.33 3.31
N PRO A 72 -29.08 -8.20 2.51
CA PRO A 72 -27.63 -8.20 2.42
C PRO A 72 -27.13 -6.93 1.74
N ILE A 73 -25.96 -6.46 2.13
CA ILE A 73 -25.23 -5.42 1.42
C ILE A 73 -24.26 -6.04 0.42
N THR A 74 -23.58 -5.22 -0.39
CA THR A 74 -22.73 -5.71 -1.47
C THR A 74 -21.25 -5.56 -1.17
N PHE A 75 -20.54 -6.67 -1.32
CA PHE A 75 -19.09 -6.73 -1.47
C PHE A 75 -18.77 -6.77 -2.96
N ALA A 76 -17.96 -5.83 -3.43
CA ALA A 76 -17.62 -5.69 -4.84
C ALA A 76 -16.12 -5.91 -5.05
N VAL A 77 -15.81 -6.82 -5.99
CA VAL A 77 -14.47 -7.16 -6.45
C VAL A 77 -14.41 -6.82 -7.93
N LEU A 78 -13.76 -5.70 -8.26
CA LEU A 78 -13.84 -5.10 -9.59
C LEU A 78 -12.46 -4.89 -10.20
N ASP A 79 -12.36 -5.03 -11.51
CA ASP A 79 -11.19 -4.60 -12.26
C ASP A 79 -11.11 -3.06 -12.35
N ARG A 80 -9.99 -2.53 -12.83
CA ARG A 80 -9.80 -1.07 -13.00
C ARG A 80 -10.90 -0.43 -13.85
N ALA A 81 -11.33 -1.09 -14.93
CA ALA A 81 -12.24 -0.51 -15.92
C ALA A 81 -13.65 -0.28 -15.36
N LEU A 82 -14.16 -1.23 -14.57
CA LEU A 82 -15.44 -1.13 -13.88
C LEU A 82 -15.33 -0.29 -12.60
N PHE A 83 -14.22 -0.41 -11.88
CA PHE A 83 -14.07 0.23 -10.58
C PHE A 83 -14.03 1.76 -10.64
N LEU A 84 -13.42 2.37 -11.67
CA LEU A 84 -13.28 3.83 -11.73
C LEU A 84 -14.64 4.57 -11.79
N ASP A 85 -15.53 4.13 -12.66
CA ASP A 85 -16.89 4.71 -12.80
C ASP A 85 -17.72 4.47 -11.53
N TYR A 86 -17.70 3.22 -11.05
CA TYR A 86 -18.30 2.83 -9.77
C TYR A 86 -17.82 3.69 -8.60
N TYR A 87 -16.51 3.92 -8.50
CA TYR A 87 -15.91 4.71 -7.43
C TYR A 87 -16.31 6.18 -7.52
N GLN A 88 -16.30 6.79 -8.71
CA GLN A 88 -16.66 8.21 -8.89
C GLN A 88 -18.11 8.49 -8.46
N ASN A 89 -19.04 7.60 -8.81
CA ASN A 89 -20.46 7.75 -8.52
C ASN A 89 -20.79 7.67 -7.01
N ARG A 90 -19.86 7.23 -6.14
CA ARG A 90 -20.04 7.24 -4.68
C ARG A 90 -20.24 8.64 -4.10
N ARG A 91 -19.72 9.67 -4.78
CA ARG A 91 -19.72 11.07 -4.34
C ARG A 91 -21.10 11.72 -4.48
N ILE A 92 -22.05 11.06 -5.14
CA ILE A 92 -23.43 11.52 -5.27
C ILE A 92 -24.07 11.65 -3.87
N TYR A 93 -24.73 12.79 -3.63
CA TYR A 93 -25.33 13.12 -2.33
C TYR A 93 -26.50 12.18 -1.99
N ASN A 94 -27.45 12.02 -2.92
CA ASN A 94 -28.56 11.08 -2.76
C ASN A 94 -28.07 9.64 -2.90
N LYS A 95 -28.08 8.88 -1.81
CA LYS A 95 -27.55 7.51 -1.78
C LYS A 95 -28.36 6.51 -2.59
N LYS A 96 -29.66 6.78 -2.79
CA LYS A 96 -30.50 5.95 -3.67
C LYS A 96 -30.05 6.05 -5.12
N ASP A 97 -29.85 7.29 -5.58
CA ASP A 97 -29.35 7.55 -6.94
C ASP A 97 -27.90 7.08 -7.09
N ALA A 98 -27.08 7.28 -6.04
CA ALA A 98 -25.71 6.79 -6.01
C ALA A 98 -25.64 5.27 -6.27
N CYS A 99 -26.43 4.45 -5.58
CA CYS A 99 -26.47 3.01 -5.83
C CYS A 99 -26.84 2.69 -7.29
N LYS A 100 -27.82 3.37 -7.87
CA LYS A 100 -28.21 3.15 -9.27
C LYS A 100 -27.08 3.48 -10.24
N HIS A 101 -26.45 4.64 -10.08
CA HIS A 101 -25.35 5.09 -10.94
C HIS A 101 -24.09 4.24 -10.78
N MET A 102 -23.72 3.88 -9.54
CA MET A 102 -22.54 3.07 -9.24
C MET A 102 -22.57 1.72 -9.97
N PHE A 103 -23.74 1.07 -10.05
CA PHE A 103 -23.88 -0.26 -10.63
C PHE A 103 -24.41 -0.27 -12.07
N THR A 104 -24.62 0.89 -12.70
CA THR A 104 -25.20 0.97 -14.06
C THR A 104 -24.40 0.14 -15.06
N ARG A 105 -23.06 0.30 -15.05
CA ARG A 105 -22.17 -0.42 -15.97
C ARG A 105 -21.89 -1.86 -15.51
N ILE A 106 -21.84 -2.07 -14.19
CA ILE A 106 -21.60 -3.38 -13.56
C ILE A 106 -22.77 -4.33 -13.84
N ASN A 107 -24.02 -3.85 -13.88
CA ASN A 107 -25.19 -4.69 -14.14
C ASN A 107 -25.13 -5.44 -15.47
N ALA A 108 -24.52 -4.85 -16.49
CA ALA A 108 -24.36 -5.50 -17.78
C ALA A 108 -23.35 -6.65 -17.75
N SER A 109 -22.35 -6.58 -16.85
CA SER A 109 -21.24 -7.52 -16.81
C SER A 109 -21.25 -8.47 -15.62
N ALA A 110 -21.92 -8.13 -14.52
CA ALA A 110 -21.96 -8.92 -13.30
C ALA A 110 -23.06 -9.99 -13.35
N PHE A 111 -22.73 -11.16 -12.85
CA PHE A 111 -23.63 -12.29 -12.72
C PHE A 111 -24.71 -12.03 -11.66
N ASP A 112 -25.96 -12.26 -12.03
CA ASP A 112 -27.06 -12.48 -11.09
C ASP A 112 -27.96 -13.60 -11.67
N PRO A 113 -28.35 -14.61 -10.88
CA PRO A 113 -29.07 -15.77 -11.40
C PRO A 113 -30.42 -15.44 -12.04
N VAL A 114 -31.05 -14.32 -11.68
CA VAL A 114 -32.37 -13.91 -12.20
C VAL A 114 -32.22 -12.85 -13.28
N CYS A 115 -31.45 -11.80 -13.02
CA CYS A 115 -31.41 -10.63 -13.89
C CYS A 115 -30.29 -10.69 -14.95
N ASN A 116 -29.18 -11.41 -14.70
CA ASN A 116 -28.08 -11.54 -15.66
C ASN A 116 -27.30 -12.87 -15.48
N PRO A 117 -27.83 -13.99 -16.00
CA PRO A 117 -27.26 -15.32 -15.78
C PRO A 117 -25.96 -15.58 -16.57
N HIS A 118 -25.56 -14.70 -17.48
CA HIS A 118 -24.35 -14.85 -18.30
C HIS A 118 -23.22 -13.88 -17.89
N GLY A 119 -23.39 -13.16 -16.78
CA GLY A 119 -22.37 -12.26 -16.26
C GLY A 119 -21.19 -13.00 -15.61
N ASN A 120 -20.19 -12.21 -15.23
CA ASN A 120 -19.02 -12.64 -14.47
C ASN A 120 -19.23 -12.43 -12.96
N ASP A 121 -18.52 -13.21 -12.17
CA ASP A 121 -18.61 -13.16 -10.70
C ASP A 121 -17.80 -11.99 -10.12
N TYR A 122 -18.46 -10.84 -9.95
CA TYR A 122 -17.85 -9.61 -9.39
C TYR A 122 -18.41 -9.23 -8.01
N LEU A 123 -19.58 -9.73 -7.64
CA LEU A 123 -20.36 -9.22 -6.52
C LEU A 123 -20.75 -10.36 -5.57
N ARG A 124 -20.62 -10.13 -4.27
CA ARG A 124 -21.11 -11.02 -3.21
C ARG A 124 -22.10 -10.28 -2.30
N ARG A 125 -23.11 -11.00 -1.85
CA ARG A 125 -24.09 -10.58 -0.84
C ARG A 125 -23.55 -10.91 0.55
N ILE A 126 -23.25 -9.87 1.33
CA ILE A 126 -22.70 -9.97 2.68
C ILE A 126 -23.65 -9.32 3.70
N PRO A 127 -23.62 -9.68 4.99
CA PRO A 127 -22.75 -10.68 5.62
C PRO A 127 -23.16 -12.13 5.31
N CYS A 128 -22.19 -13.02 5.36
CA CYS A 128 -22.38 -14.45 5.20
C CYS A 128 -22.76 -15.11 6.55
N PRO A 129 -23.60 -16.16 6.54
CA PRO A 129 -23.99 -16.88 7.75
C PRO A 129 -22.78 -17.50 8.45
N LYS A 130 -22.73 -17.43 9.79
CA LYS A 130 -21.57 -17.88 10.56
C LYS A 130 -21.33 -19.38 10.37
N ASN A 131 -20.08 -19.76 10.11
CA ASN A 131 -19.64 -21.14 9.87
C ASN A 131 -20.29 -21.81 8.65
N GLU A 132 -20.92 -21.03 7.79
CA GLU A 132 -21.54 -21.47 6.55
C GLU A 132 -20.94 -20.67 5.37
N LEU A 133 -21.08 -21.21 4.17
CA LEU A 133 -20.68 -20.53 2.94
C LEU A 133 -21.57 -19.32 2.67
N CYS A 134 -21.03 -18.35 1.92
CA CYS A 134 -21.85 -17.25 1.43
C CYS A 134 -22.94 -17.76 0.49
N LYS A 135 -24.09 -17.08 0.46
CA LYS A 135 -25.27 -17.51 -0.32
C LYS A 135 -25.04 -17.59 -1.83
N ASP A 136 -23.99 -16.92 -2.31
CA ASP A 136 -23.60 -16.88 -3.72
C ASP A 136 -22.59 -17.98 -4.10
N GLU A 137 -22.18 -18.80 -3.12
CA GLU A 137 -21.25 -19.91 -3.35
C GLU A 137 -22.04 -21.22 -3.52
N ASP A 138 -22.15 -21.68 -4.76
CA ASP A 138 -22.96 -22.86 -5.10
C ASP A 138 -22.24 -24.18 -4.81
N ASN A 139 -20.91 -24.22 -4.96
CA ASN A 139 -20.11 -25.44 -4.83
C ASN A 139 -19.01 -25.29 -3.77
N PRO A 140 -19.12 -26.02 -2.63
CA PRO A 140 -18.12 -25.99 -1.57
C PRO A 140 -16.70 -26.35 -2.02
N ASN A 141 -16.54 -27.13 -3.10
CA ASN A 141 -15.24 -27.55 -3.60
C ASN A 141 -14.44 -26.39 -4.22
N ASN A 142 -15.12 -25.33 -4.67
CA ASN A 142 -14.48 -24.16 -5.26
C ASN A 142 -13.96 -23.19 -4.18
N VAL A 143 -14.42 -23.35 -2.94
CA VAL A 143 -14.07 -22.46 -1.81
C VAL A 143 -12.85 -23.01 -1.09
N VAL A 144 -11.92 -22.12 -0.73
CA VAL A 144 -10.76 -22.47 0.08
C VAL A 144 -11.23 -23.00 1.44
N LYS A 145 -10.73 -24.17 1.85
CA LYS A 145 -11.15 -24.85 3.08
C LYS A 145 -10.99 -23.95 4.29
N GLY A 146 -12.03 -23.86 5.13
CA GLY A 146 -12.04 -23.03 6.33
C GLY A 146 -12.47 -21.58 6.10
N HIS A 147 -12.81 -21.19 4.87
CA HIS A 147 -13.29 -19.86 4.51
C HIS A 147 -14.72 -19.88 3.95
N GLN A 148 -15.39 -18.72 3.91
CA GLN A 148 -16.80 -18.60 3.52
C GLN A 148 -17.03 -18.30 2.04
N PHE A 149 -16.07 -17.66 1.37
CA PHE A 149 -16.14 -17.33 -0.06
C PHE A 149 -14.76 -17.42 -0.70
N THR A 150 -14.74 -17.53 -2.03
CA THR A 150 -13.51 -17.46 -2.82
C THR A 150 -13.78 -16.89 -4.20
N TYR A 151 -13.00 -15.87 -4.58
CA TYR A 151 -12.86 -15.44 -5.97
C TYR A 151 -11.56 -15.98 -6.55
N VAL A 152 -11.64 -16.49 -7.77
CA VAL A 152 -10.49 -16.92 -8.55
C VAL A 152 -10.29 -15.93 -9.68
N ILE A 153 -9.18 -15.22 -9.66
CA ILE A 153 -8.82 -14.22 -10.66
C ILE A 153 -7.90 -14.86 -11.69
N GLN A 154 -8.31 -14.80 -12.96
CA GLN A 154 -7.59 -15.37 -14.07
C GLN A 154 -7.43 -14.33 -15.19
N ASP A 155 -6.18 -14.01 -15.54
CA ASP A 155 -5.83 -13.24 -16.73
C ASP A 155 -4.65 -13.89 -17.47
N LEU A 156 -4.89 -14.32 -18.71
CA LEU A 156 -3.90 -15.02 -19.53
C LEU A 156 -3.04 -14.07 -20.38
N GLN A 157 -3.40 -12.79 -20.48
CA GLN A 157 -2.72 -11.83 -21.33
C GLN A 157 -1.68 -11.06 -20.51
N GLN A 158 -2.13 -10.45 -19.42
CA GLN A 158 -1.33 -9.53 -18.62
C GLN A 158 -1.68 -9.59 -17.12
N PRO A 159 -0.79 -9.13 -16.24
CA PRO A 159 -1.15 -8.82 -14.85
C PRO A 159 -2.22 -7.73 -14.81
N SER A 160 -3.13 -7.79 -13.84
CA SER A 160 -4.23 -6.83 -13.69
C SER A 160 -4.45 -6.40 -12.25
N PHE A 161 -4.82 -5.13 -12.07
CA PHE A 161 -5.19 -4.58 -10.77
C PHE A 161 -6.69 -4.75 -10.51
N TRP A 162 -6.98 -5.21 -9.30
CA TRP A 162 -8.32 -5.42 -8.80
C TRP A 162 -8.53 -4.65 -7.50
N TYR A 163 -9.77 -4.25 -7.29
CA TYR A 163 -10.18 -3.31 -6.26
C TYR A 163 -11.31 -3.93 -5.45
N LEU A 164 -11.12 -3.98 -4.13
CA LEU A 164 -12.10 -4.52 -3.21
C LEU A 164 -12.79 -3.37 -2.46
N SER A 165 -14.11 -3.43 -2.39
CA SER A 165 -14.90 -2.46 -1.65
C SER A 165 -16.16 -3.07 -1.05
N MET A 166 -16.66 -2.43 -0.01
CA MET A 166 -17.97 -2.70 0.57
C MET A 166 -18.85 -1.47 0.38
N VAL A 167 -20.10 -1.69 -0.03
CA VAL A 167 -21.07 -0.61 -0.23
C VAL A 167 -22.41 -0.99 0.38
N ALA A 168 -23.04 -0.02 1.04
CA ALA A 168 -24.37 -0.13 1.62
C ALA A 168 -25.48 -0.05 0.53
N CYS A 169 -25.34 -0.84 -0.52
CA CYS A 169 -26.36 -1.04 -1.55
C CYS A 169 -26.76 -2.51 -1.56
N TYR A 170 -28.02 -2.79 -1.90
CA TYR A 170 -28.52 -4.13 -2.10
C TYR A 170 -29.25 -4.22 -3.44
N TYR A 171 -29.20 -5.40 -4.04
CA TYR A 171 -29.84 -5.67 -5.32
C TYR A 171 -31.19 -6.34 -5.11
N ASN A 172 -32.25 -5.75 -5.67
CA ASN A 172 -33.57 -6.36 -5.63
C ASN A 172 -33.81 -7.21 -6.87
N GLN A 173 -33.83 -8.53 -6.70
CA GLN A 173 -34.00 -9.50 -7.79
C GLN A 173 -35.38 -9.44 -8.46
N THR A 174 -36.40 -8.86 -7.81
CA THR A 174 -37.74 -8.74 -8.40
C THR A 174 -37.86 -7.57 -9.38
N SER A 175 -37.23 -6.42 -9.06
CA SER A 175 -37.23 -5.24 -9.91
C SER A 175 -35.97 -5.10 -10.78
N CYS A 176 -34.95 -5.94 -10.53
CA CYS A 176 -33.61 -5.80 -11.10
C CYS A 176 -33.01 -4.39 -10.92
N GLU A 177 -33.30 -3.77 -9.77
CA GLU A 177 -32.81 -2.43 -9.41
C GLU A 177 -31.96 -2.45 -8.14
N TRP A 178 -31.00 -1.52 -8.08
CA TRP A 178 -30.19 -1.25 -6.91
C TRP A 178 -30.86 -0.27 -5.97
N HIS A 179 -30.83 -0.59 -4.68
CA HIS A 179 -31.39 0.23 -3.62
C HIS A 179 -30.35 0.47 -2.53
N HIS A 180 -30.45 1.64 -1.89
CA HIS A 180 -29.64 1.97 -0.73
C HIS A 180 -30.13 1.18 0.49
N TYR A 181 -29.19 0.53 1.18
CA TYR A 181 -29.46 -0.12 2.45
C TYR A 181 -29.54 0.93 3.56
N GLU A 182 -30.73 1.11 4.13
CA GLU A 182 -30.96 2.03 5.24
C GLU A 182 -31.31 1.23 6.50
N PRO A 183 -30.44 1.22 7.54
CA PRO A 183 -30.69 0.45 8.75
C PRO A 183 -31.88 1.03 9.52
N ARG A 184 -32.85 0.18 9.89
CA ARG A 184 -34.07 0.62 10.60
C ARG A 184 -33.80 1.07 12.04
N THR A 185 -32.82 0.47 12.70
CA THR A 185 -32.48 0.74 14.10
C THR A 185 -30.97 0.70 14.30
N GLY A 186 -30.37 1.85 14.63
CA GLY A 186 -28.94 1.94 14.94
C GLY A 186 -28.05 1.65 13.74
N TYR A 187 -26.92 1.00 14.01
CA TYR A 187 -25.95 0.56 13.02
C TYR A 187 -25.56 -0.89 13.31
N TYR A 188 -25.18 -1.61 12.26
CA TYR A 188 -24.72 -2.98 12.33
C TYR A 188 -23.28 -3.06 11.89
N ASP A 189 -22.48 -3.82 12.63
CA ASP A 189 -21.08 -4.05 12.31
C ASP A 189 -20.91 -5.37 11.56
N ILE A 190 -20.14 -5.33 10.48
CA ILE A 190 -19.73 -6.49 9.69
C ILE A 190 -18.23 -6.67 9.91
N ASP A 191 -17.86 -7.79 10.50
CA ASP A 191 -16.49 -8.19 10.75
C ASP A 191 -15.96 -8.93 9.52
N TYR A 192 -14.80 -8.53 9.00
CA TYR A 192 -14.16 -9.17 7.86
C TYR A 192 -12.71 -9.58 8.14
N ASP A 193 -12.34 -10.74 7.60
CA ASP A 193 -11.00 -11.33 7.60
C ASP A 193 -10.77 -11.90 6.19
N ILE A 194 -10.06 -11.16 5.33
CA ILE A 194 -9.94 -11.43 3.89
C ILE A 194 -8.46 -11.51 3.51
N TRP A 195 -8.12 -12.53 2.72
CA TRP A 195 -6.80 -12.78 2.18
C TRP A 195 -6.79 -12.50 0.68
N LEU A 196 -5.73 -11.83 0.21
CA LEU A 196 -5.45 -11.61 -1.21
C LEU A 196 -4.05 -12.15 -1.52
N VAL A 197 -3.98 -13.08 -2.46
CA VAL A 197 -2.74 -13.83 -2.71
C VAL A 197 -2.52 -14.12 -4.18
N ASN A 198 -1.25 -14.17 -4.57
CA ASN A 198 -0.80 -14.56 -5.90
C ASN A 198 -0.31 -16.01 -5.88
N GLY A 199 -1.16 -16.93 -6.31
CA GLY A 199 -0.90 -18.37 -6.33
C GLY A 199 -1.95 -19.18 -5.55
N SER A 200 -1.96 -20.49 -5.77
CA SER A 200 -2.94 -21.37 -5.16
C SER A 200 -2.72 -21.58 -3.66
N PRO A 201 -3.74 -21.35 -2.79
CA PRO A 201 -3.65 -21.72 -1.38
C PRO A 201 -3.56 -23.23 -1.16
N ASN A 202 -4.00 -24.04 -2.13
CA ASN A 202 -4.00 -25.50 -2.03
C ASN A 202 -2.64 -26.12 -2.41
N ILE A 203 -1.79 -25.39 -3.13
CA ILE A 203 -0.51 -25.88 -3.66
C ILE A 203 0.61 -25.06 -3.02
N SER A 204 1.20 -25.60 -1.94
CA SER A 204 2.15 -24.90 -1.07
C SER A 204 3.56 -24.74 -1.62
N THR A 205 3.87 -25.28 -2.81
CA THR A 205 5.25 -25.52 -3.23
C THR A 205 5.88 -24.44 -4.11
N PHE A 206 5.11 -23.61 -4.81
CA PHE A 206 5.68 -22.83 -5.91
C PHE A 206 6.16 -21.40 -5.59
N SER A 207 5.70 -20.73 -4.53
CA SER A 207 6.13 -19.32 -4.34
C SER A 207 5.82 -18.68 -2.98
N SER A 208 6.13 -19.33 -1.85
CA SER A 208 5.84 -18.78 -0.51
C SER A 208 6.37 -17.36 -0.25
N LEU A 209 7.45 -16.94 -0.92
CA LEU A 209 8.09 -15.62 -0.70
C LEU A 209 7.43 -14.48 -1.48
N THR A 210 6.72 -14.77 -2.58
CA THR A 210 6.00 -13.77 -3.39
C THR A 210 4.48 -13.87 -3.25
N TYR A 211 3.99 -14.95 -2.63
CA TYR A 211 2.58 -15.28 -2.46
C TYR A 211 1.72 -14.15 -1.89
N GLN A 212 2.22 -13.47 -0.85
CA GLN A 212 1.50 -12.38 -0.15
C GLN A 212 1.66 -11.02 -0.85
N PHE A 213 2.52 -10.90 -1.87
CA PHE A 213 2.79 -9.63 -2.52
C PHE A 213 1.86 -9.40 -3.71
N SER A 214 1.39 -8.16 -3.81
CA SER A 214 0.80 -7.64 -5.03
C SER A 214 1.82 -7.65 -6.17
N PHE A 215 1.35 -7.80 -7.41
CA PHE A 215 2.20 -7.92 -8.59
C PHE A 215 3.23 -6.79 -8.73
N ASP A 216 2.84 -5.54 -8.43
CA ASP A 216 3.72 -4.36 -8.47
C ASP A 216 4.84 -4.37 -7.42
N ARG A 217 4.67 -5.16 -6.35
CA ARG A 217 5.63 -5.32 -5.25
C ARG A 217 6.32 -6.67 -5.26
N GLN A 218 6.17 -7.45 -6.33
CA GLN A 218 6.95 -8.67 -6.46
C GLN A 218 8.45 -8.34 -6.55
N ASN A 219 9.29 -9.23 -6.01
CA ASN A 219 10.75 -9.09 -5.93
C ASN A 219 11.28 -7.95 -5.05
N THR A 220 10.43 -7.20 -4.34
CA THR A 220 10.92 -6.17 -3.40
C THR A 220 11.77 -6.79 -2.29
N LEU A 221 11.40 -7.98 -1.81
CA LEU A 221 12.18 -8.72 -0.81
C LEU A 221 13.59 -9.05 -1.32
N GLU A 222 13.69 -9.53 -2.56
CA GLU A 222 14.97 -9.87 -3.19
C GLU A 222 15.84 -8.63 -3.36
N MET A 223 15.25 -7.51 -3.80
CA MET A 223 15.94 -6.22 -3.93
C MET A 223 16.49 -5.74 -2.59
N TYR A 224 15.67 -5.72 -1.53
CA TYR A 224 16.13 -5.31 -0.20
C TYR A 224 17.19 -6.24 0.37
N LEU A 225 17.09 -7.55 0.13
CA LEU A 225 18.09 -8.52 0.54
C LEU A 225 19.43 -8.29 -0.16
N LEU A 226 19.41 -8.05 -1.48
CA LEU A 226 20.61 -7.71 -2.25
C LEU A 226 21.28 -6.44 -1.74
N PHE A 227 20.51 -5.36 -1.55
CA PHE A 227 21.05 -4.12 -1.01
C PHE A 227 21.62 -4.31 0.40
N TRP A 228 20.92 -5.04 1.27
CA TRP A 228 21.41 -5.33 2.61
C TRP A 228 22.74 -6.10 2.58
N LEU A 229 22.89 -7.09 1.70
CA LEU A 229 24.15 -7.82 1.51
C LEU A 229 25.29 -6.91 1.03
N CYS A 230 25.02 -6.00 0.09
CA CYS A 230 26.02 -5.00 -0.33
C CYS A 230 26.46 -4.12 0.84
N TYR A 231 25.52 -3.63 1.65
CA TYR A 231 25.85 -2.77 2.79
C TYR A 231 26.56 -3.51 3.93
N MET A 232 26.32 -4.81 4.09
CA MET A 232 27.09 -5.66 5.02
C MET A 232 28.60 -5.69 4.70
N ILE A 233 28.98 -5.43 3.44
CA ILE A 233 30.39 -5.32 3.03
C ILE A 233 30.87 -3.87 3.13
N LEU A 234 30.07 -2.90 2.65
CA LEU A 234 30.44 -1.48 2.61
C LEU A 234 30.60 -0.86 3.99
N VAL A 235 29.70 -1.16 4.94
CA VAL A 235 29.72 -0.54 6.28
C VAL A 235 30.98 -0.90 7.06
N PRO A 236 31.41 -2.18 7.17
CA PRO A 236 32.68 -2.52 7.82
C PRO A 236 33.91 -1.88 7.17
N LEU A 237 33.99 -1.87 5.84
CA LEU A 237 35.08 -1.21 5.10
C LEU A 237 35.15 0.28 5.45
N GLN A 238 33.99 0.93 5.48
CA GLN A 238 33.90 2.35 5.77
C GLN A 238 34.18 2.68 7.25
N LEU A 239 33.77 1.81 8.17
CA LEU A 239 34.13 1.90 9.59
C LEU A 239 35.66 1.77 9.79
N HIS A 240 36.29 0.87 9.05
CA HIS A 240 37.74 0.73 9.05
C HIS A 240 38.44 1.99 8.52
N ALA A 241 37.98 2.52 7.37
CA ALA A 241 38.51 3.75 6.78
C ALA A 241 38.44 4.96 7.73
N VAL A 242 37.31 5.15 8.43
CA VAL A 242 37.15 6.25 9.39
C VAL A 242 38.08 6.15 10.59
N ARG A 243 38.34 4.92 11.09
CA ARG A 243 39.29 4.72 12.19
C ARG A 243 40.71 5.16 11.82
N ILE A 244 41.11 4.95 10.57
CA ILE A 244 42.44 5.32 10.05
C ILE A 244 42.51 6.82 9.72
N GLN A 245 41.61 7.31 8.86
CA GLN A 245 41.74 8.65 8.27
C GLN A 245 41.32 9.78 9.24
N LYS A 246 40.46 9.48 10.24
CA LYS A 246 39.93 10.43 11.26
C LYS A 246 39.41 11.77 10.70
N HIS A 247 39.10 11.85 9.41
CA HIS A 247 38.69 13.06 8.71
C HIS A 247 37.19 13.35 8.93
N PRO A 248 36.76 14.62 9.11
CA PRO A 248 35.36 14.93 9.40
C PRO A 248 34.39 14.56 8.25
N VAL A 249 34.82 14.68 6.99
CA VAL A 249 34.03 14.24 5.82
C VAL A 249 33.75 12.74 5.86
N THR A 250 34.76 11.93 6.20
CA THR A 250 34.60 10.48 6.21
C THR A 250 33.71 10.05 7.38
N ARG A 251 33.76 10.76 8.52
CA ARG A 251 32.81 10.56 9.63
C ARG A 251 31.37 10.85 9.23
N LEU A 252 31.12 11.94 8.50
CA LEU A 252 29.76 12.30 8.06
C LEU A 252 29.21 11.29 7.04
N PHE A 253 30.04 10.85 6.09
CA PHE A 253 29.68 9.80 5.14
C PHE A 253 29.39 8.46 5.83
N THR A 254 30.19 8.08 6.82
CA THR A 254 29.93 6.86 7.60
C THR A 254 28.65 6.97 8.42
N ALA A 255 28.34 8.16 8.95
CA ALA A 255 27.08 8.38 9.65
C ALA A 255 25.87 8.19 8.72
N SER A 256 25.89 8.73 7.50
CA SER A 256 24.81 8.50 6.53
C SER A 256 24.68 7.02 6.15
N LEU A 257 25.80 6.34 5.88
CA LEU A 257 25.79 4.90 5.55
C LEU A 257 25.27 4.02 6.69
N LEU A 258 25.57 4.36 7.94
CA LEU A 258 25.05 3.64 9.10
C LEU A 258 23.54 3.83 9.26
N LEU A 259 23.03 5.04 9.04
CA LEU A 259 21.59 5.31 9.05
C LEU A 259 20.87 4.49 7.97
N ASP A 260 21.43 4.46 6.77
CA ASP A 260 20.91 3.68 5.64
C ASP A 260 20.90 2.16 5.93
N PHE A 261 21.97 1.66 6.54
CA PHE A 261 22.06 0.25 6.92
C PHE A 261 20.99 -0.14 7.95
N ILE A 262 20.74 0.72 8.94
CA ILE A 262 19.68 0.53 9.93
C ILE A 262 18.30 0.59 9.24
N ALA A 263 18.10 1.54 8.32
CA ALA A 263 16.87 1.66 7.54
C ALA A 263 16.58 0.37 6.76
N LEU A 264 17.55 -0.10 5.97
CA LEU A 264 17.44 -1.33 5.17
C LEU A 264 17.18 -2.55 6.05
N PHE A 265 17.82 -2.65 7.22
CA PHE A 265 17.58 -3.75 8.15
C PHE A 265 16.13 -3.78 8.67
N PHE A 266 15.58 -2.63 9.05
CA PHE A 266 14.19 -2.53 9.51
C PHE A 266 13.19 -2.82 8.40
N ILE A 267 13.41 -2.29 7.21
CA ILE A 267 12.56 -2.57 6.04
C ILE A 267 12.63 -4.06 5.68
N LEU A 268 13.83 -4.66 5.67
CA LEU A 268 14.00 -6.09 5.37
C LEU A 268 13.24 -6.99 6.35
N ILE A 269 13.30 -6.70 7.66
CA ILE A 269 12.53 -7.47 8.66
C ILE A 269 11.03 -7.33 8.41
N HIS A 270 10.56 -6.11 8.13
CA HIS A 270 9.16 -5.89 7.79
C HIS A 270 8.75 -6.70 6.55
N THR A 271 9.50 -6.59 5.46
CA THR A 271 9.19 -7.26 4.19
C THR A 271 9.28 -8.78 4.30
N LEU A 272 10.21 -9.31 5.08
CA LEU A 272 10.30 -10.75 5.37
C LEU A 272 9.12 -11.24 6.22
N LYS A 273 8.68 -10.46 7.21
CA LYS A 273 7.48 -10.82 7.98
C LYS A 273 6.25 -10.77 7.07
N PHE A 274 6.14 -9.72 6.26
CA PHE A 274 5.06 -9.51 5.31
C PHE A 274 4.95 -10.66 4.29
N SER A 275 6.08 -11.21 3.81
CA SER A 275 6.06 -12.36 2.90
C SER A 275 5.39 -13.59 3.51
N LEU A 276 5.42 -13.72 4.84
CA LEU A 276 4.86 -14.86 5.56
C LEU A 276 3.39 -14.67 5.95
N ASP A 277 2.97 -13.46 6.31
CA ASP A 277 1.63 -13.21 6.87
C ASP A 277 0.77 -12.17 6.14
N GLY A 278 1.32 -11.43 5.18
CA GLY A 278 0.62 -10.37 4.46
C GLY A 278 0.33 -9.10 5.28
N ILE A 279 0.89 -8.96 6.49
CA ILE A 279 0.71 -7.78 7.36
C ILE A 279 2.06 -7.10 7.64
N GLY A 280 3.09 -7.88 7.98
CA GLY A 280 4.40 -7.37 8.37
C GLY A 280 4.39 -6.57 9.69
N TYR A 281 5.46 -5.80 9.92
CA TYR A 281 5.57 -4.89 11.06
C TYR A 281 5.44 -3.43 10.59
N PRO A 282 4.24 -2.83 10.62
CA PRO A 282 4.01 -1.50 10.04
C PRO A 282 4.86 -0.40 10.70
N ASN A 283 4.97 -0.42 12.02
CA ASN A 283 5.75 0.55 12.77
C ASN A 283 7.26 0.45 12.47
N LEU A 284 7.74 -0.76 12.17
CA LEU A 284 9.14 -0.99 11.83
C LEU A 284 9.47 -0.49 10.42
N ALA A 285 8.56 -0.69 9.47
CA ALA A 285 8.68 -0.11 8.12
C ALA A 285 8.77 1.42 8.19
N MET A 286 7.85 2.06 8.92
CA MET A 286 7.85 3.51 9.11
C MET A 286 9.14 4.02 9.76
N ALA A 287 9.65 3.33 10.77
CA ALA A 287 10.96 3.67 11.36
C ALA A 287 12.07 3.55 10.31
N GLY A 288 12.05 2.50 9.50
CA GLY A 288 12.96 2.32 8.37
C GLY A 288 12.92 3.47 7.37
N ASP A 289 11.74 3.87 6.92
CA ASP A 289 11.54 5.00 6.00
C ASP A 289 12.10 6.31 6.58
N ILE A 290 11.89 6.56 7.88
CA ILE A 290 12.45 7.74 8.57
C ILE A 290 13.98 7.69 8.55
N PHE A 291 14.60 6.55 8.84
CA PHE A 291 16.06 6.40 8.79
C PHE A 291 16.61 6.56 7.36
N ASP A 292 15.92 6.08 6.33
CA ASP A 292 16.27 6.30 4.92
C ASP A 292 16.21 7.79 4.54
N ILE A 293 15.15 8.51 4.94
CA ILE A 293 15.04 9.96 4.73
C ILE A 293 16.19 10.71 5.45
N LEU A 294 16.50 10.34 6.70
CA LEU A 294 17.61 10.91 7.45
C LEU A 294 18.98 10.61 6.80
N SER A 295 19.17 9.41 6.28
CA SER A 295 20.36 9.00 5.53
C SER A 295 20.54 9.86 4.27
N ARG A 296 19.51 9.95 3.43
CA ARG A 296 19.52 10.72 2.17
C ARG A 296 19.75 12.21 2.39
N THR A 297 19.11 12.80 3.40
CA THR A 297 19.30 14.22 3.74
C THR A 297 20.69 14.47 4.34
N SER A 298 21.24 13.55 5.13
CA SER A 298 22.61 13.64 5.65
C SER A 298 23.66 13.51 4.54
N PHE A 299 23.43 12.60 3.58
CA PHE A 299 24.28 12.46 2.39
C PHE A 299 24.23 13.72 1.52
N MET A 300 23.06 14.34 1.36
CA MET A 300 22.95 15.61 0.64
C MET A 300 23.72 16.74 1.34
N LEU A 301 23.67 16.80 2.68
CA LEU A 301 24.49 17.76 3.44
C LEU A 301 25.98 17.57 3.16
N LEU A 302 26.44 16.32 3.12
CA LEU A 302 27.82 15.99 2.79
C LEU A 302 28.21 16.52 1.41
N LEU A 303 27.38 16.30 0.38
CA LEU A 303 27.65 16.78 -0.98
C LEU A 303 27.74 18.32 -1.03
N LEU A 304 26.84 19.03 -0.36
CA LEU A 304 26.87 20.50 -0.29
C LEU A 304 28.14 21.02 0.40
N LEU A 305 28.59 20.36 1.47
CA LEU A 305 29.82 20.72 2.16
C LEU A 305 31.06 20.48 1.29
N LEU A 306 31.08 19.37 0.55
CA LEU A 306 32.15 19.04 -0.40
C LEU A 306 32.21 20.05 -1.56
N ALA A 307 31.08 20.43 -2.15
CA ALA A 307 30.99 21.44 -3.20
C ALA A 307 31.61 22.78 -2.76
N LYS A 308 31.44 23.14 -1.48
CA LYS A 308 32.02 24.37 -0.92
C LYS A 308 33.52 24.24 -0.58
N GLY A 309 34.08 23.04 -0.66
CA GLY A 309 35.47 22.74 -0.32
C GLY A 309 35.73 22.57 1.17
N TRP A 310 34.68 22.35 1.97
CA TRP A 310 34.83 22.19 3.42
C TRP A 310 35.67 20.95 3.76
N ALA A 311 36.64 21.14 4.66
CA ALA A 311 37.61 20.15 5.12
C ALA A 311 38.58 19.61 4.03
N VAL A 312 38.42 19.99 2.76
CA VAL A 312 39.36 19.65 1.67
C VAL A 312 40.24 20.84 1.31
N THR A 313 39.65 21.98 0.96
CA THR A 313 40.38 23.19 0.53
C THR A 313 40.27 24.33 1.53
N ARG A 314 39.23 24.34 2.38
CA ARG A 314 39.01 25.38 3.40
C ARG A 314 38.61 24.77 4.74
N LEU A 315 39.28 25.20 5.81
CA LEU A 315 38.94 24.86 7.20
C LEU A 315 37.68 25.59 7.68
N GLU A 316 37.45 26.81 7.18
CA GLU A 316 36.29 27.63 7.55
C GLU A 316 35.23 27.69 6.45
N LEU A 317 33.99 27.40 6.84
CA LEU A 317 32.82 27.44 5.96
C LEU A 317 32.28 28.88 5.89
N THR A 318 32.45 29.51 4.73
CA THR A 318 31.84 30.82 4.41
C THR A 318 30.35 30.62 4.14
N TRP A 319 29.49 31.48 4.71
CA TRP A 319 28.02 31.40 4.57
C TRP A 319 27.39 30.09 5.06
N LYS A 320 27.83 29.58 6.23
CA LYS A 320 27.20 28.45 6.93
C LYS A 320 25.66 28.48 6.94
N PRO A 321 24.97 29.60 7.29
CA PRO A 321 23.51 29.59 7.36
C PRO A 321 22.84 29.27 6.03
N LEU A 322 23.44 29.64 4.89
CA LEU A 322 22.87 29.37 3.57
C LEU A 322 22.90 27.88 3.25
N VAL A 323 24.03 27.20 3.50
CA VAL A 323 24.17 25.74 3.28
C VAL A 323 23.16 24.96 4.13
N PHE A 324 23.06 25.31 5.42
CA PHE A 324 22.10 24.66 6.32
C PHE A 324 20.64 25.00 5.98
N ALA A 325 20.35 26.21 5.48
CA ALA A 325 19.01 26.58 5.04
C ALA A 325 18.56 25.76 3.82
N ILE A 326 19.45 25.55 2.85
CA ILE A 326 19.15 24.74 1.65
C ILE A 326 19.00 23.26 2.03
N TRP A 327 19.89 22.75 2.88
CA TRP A 327 19.76 21.39 3.42
C TRP A 327 18.45 21.19 4.18
N LEU A 328 18.06 22.14 5.04
CA LEU A 328 16.82 22.07 5.80
C LEU A 328 15.60 22.13 4.87
N CYS A 329 15.63 23.01 3.86
CA CYS A 329 14.58 23.09 2.85
C CYS A 329 14.43 21.78 2.09
N TYR A 330 15.54 21.18 1.64
CA TYR A 330 15.55 19.85 1.02
C TYR A 330 14.95 18.78 1.94
N GLY A 331 15.32 18.77 3.22
CA GLY A 331 14.74 17.84 4.21
C GLY A 331 13.24 18.03 4.39
N ILE A 332 12.75 19.27 4.44
CA ILE A 332 11.31 19.58 4.55
C ILE A 332 10.56 19.03 3.33
N VAL A 333 11.09 19.20 2.11
CA VAL A 333 10.46 18.68 0.91
C VAL A 333 10.36 17.15 0.93
N HIS A 334 11.40 16.45 1.38
CA HIS A 334 11.36 14.99 1.54
C HIS A 334 10.29 14.55 2.53
N VAL A 335 10.17 15.22 3.67
CA VAL A 335 9.12 14.94 4.66
C VAL A 335 7.74 15.23 4.08
N LEU A 336 7.57 16.33 3.33
CA LEU A 336 6.31 16.66 2.64
C LEU A 336 5.93 15.60 1.62
N LEU A 337 6.88 15.12 0.80
CA LEU A 337 6.62 14.05 -0.15
C LEU A 337 6.18 12.76 0.55
N TYR A 338 6.87 12.39 1.64
CA TYR A 338 6.50 11.22 2.44
C TYR A 338 5.07 11.33 2.99
N VAL A 339 4.72 12.46 3.60
CA VAL A 339 3.36 12.70 4.13
C VAL A 339 2.33 12.75 3.01
N TRP A 340 2.63 13.39 1.88
CA TRP A 340 1.75 13.45 0.72
C TRP A 340 1.45 12.05 0.18
N ASN A 341 2.49 11.22 0.04
CA ASN A 341 2.36 9.84 -0.42
C ASN A 341 1.48 9.00 0.52
N LEU A 342 1.53 9.25 1.83
CA LEU A 342 0.68 8.57 2.81
C LEU A 342 -0.77 9.07 2.83
N THR A 343 -1.04 10.32 2.46
CA THR A 343 -2.34 10.98 2.72
C THR A 343 -3.16 11.29 1.48
N GLU A 344 -2.51 11.74 0.40
CA GLU A 344 -3.17 12.33 -0.78
C GLU A 344 -3.05 11.45 -2.03
N VAL A 345 -2.09 10.53 -2.10
CA VAL A 345 -2.05 9.56 -3.20
C VAL A 345 -3.18 8.57 -2.98
N ASP A 346 -4.34 8.90 -3.58
CA ASP A 346 -5.49 8.03 -3.64
C ASP A 346 -5.01 6.66 -4.16
N ILE A 347 -5.31 5.60 -3.41
CA ILE A 347 -4.87 4.22 -3.66
C ILE A 347 -5.25 3.72 -5.08
N ILE A 348 -6.09 4.47 -5.79
CA ILE A 348 -6.74 4.13 -7.06
C ILE A 348 -5.98 4.69 -8.26
N GLU A 349 -5.17 5.74 -8.08
CA GLU A 349 -4.33 6.27 -9.14
C GLU A 349 -2.97 5.56 -9.14
N ASP A 350 -2.56 5.05 -10.30
CA ASP A 350 -1.24 4.43 -10.53
C ASP A 350 -0.18 5.52 -10.70
N ILE A 351 -0.10 6.47 -9.77
CA ILE A 351 0.85 7.58 -9.84
C ILE A 351 2.07 7.20 -8.97
N ASP A 352 3.22 7.10 -9.61
CA ASP A 352 4.48 6.93 -8.89
C ASP A 352 4.77 8.16 -8.01
N GLU A 353 5.44 7.95 -6.89
CA GLU A 353 5.83 9.01 -5.96
C GLU A 353 6.51 10.21 -6.67
N TYR A 354 7.35 9.94 -7.68
CA TYR A 354 8.07 10.96 -8.44
C TYR A 354 7.26 11.67 -9.53
N GLN A 355 6.08 11.14 -9.88
CA GLN A 355 5.15 11.80 -10.81
C GLN A 355 4.27 12.84 -10.09
N THR A 356 4.29 12.87 -8.76
CA THR A 356 3.57 13.84 -7.93
C THR A 356 4.23 15.22 -7.93
N TRP A 357 3.47 16.27 -7.56
CA TRP A 357 3.99 17.64 -7.41
C TRP A 357 5.22 17.72 -6.48
N PRO A 358 5.21 17.14 -5.26
CA PRO A 358 6.40 17.16 -4.42
C PRO A 358 7.56 16.35 -5.02
N GLY A 359 7.28 15.28 -5.77
CA GLY A 359 8.30 14.48 -6.47
C GLY A 359 9.08 15.28 -7.51
N TRP A 360 8.37 16.03 -8.37
CA TRP A 360 8.98 16.97 -9.31
C TRP A 360 9.84 18.02 -8.62
N LEU A 361 9.39 18.54 -7.48
CA LEU A 361 10.13 19.52 -6.70
C LEU A 361 11.47 18.96 -6.20
N ILE A 362 11.51 17.70 -5.74
CA ILE A 362 12.76 17.02 -5.36
C ILE A 362 13.72 16.87 -6.53
N ILE A 363 13.20 16.48 -7.70
CA ILE A 363 14.02 16.32 -8.91
C ILE A 363 14.67 17.65 -9.29
N VAL A 364 13.88 18.73 -9.34
CA VAL A 364 14.40 20.09 -9.62
C VAL A 364 15.44 20.51 -8.60
N PHE A 365 15.19 20.30 -7.30
CA PHE A 365 16.15 20.61 -6.24
C PHE A 365 17.47 19.85 -6.42
N ARG A 366 17.41 18.55 -6.74
CA ARG A 366 18.61 17.73 -7.01
C ARG A 366 19.39 18.24 -8.21
N SER A 367 18.70 18.60 -9.30
CA SER A 367 19.33 19.18 -10.49
C SER A 367 20.03 20.50 -10.18
N LEU A 368 19.41 21.39 -9.41
CA LEU A 368 20.03 22.67 -9.00
C LEU A 368 21.28 22.45 -8.14
N ILE A 369 21.25 21.50 -7.20
CA ILE A 369 22.41 21.15 -6.37
C ILE A 369 23.51 20.53 -7.24
N MET A 370 23.17 19.69 -8.21
CA MET A 370 24.13 19.11 -9.15
C MET A 370 24.81 20.19 -10.01
N VAL A 371 24.05 21.20 -10.47
CA VAL A 371 24.62 22.34 -11.20
C VAL A 371 25.56 23.17 -10.33
N TRP A 372 25.29 23.32 -9.04
CA TRP A 372 26.22 23.97 -8.13
C TRP A 372 27.48 23.11 -7.86
N PHE A 373 27.40 21.79 -8.02
CA PHE A 373 28.59 20.95 -7.88
C PHE A 373 29.58 21.10 -9.05
N LEU A 374 29.07 21.42 -10.25
CA LEU A 374 29.85 21.73 -11.46
C LEU A 374 30.46 23.14 -11.37
#